data_AF-A0A9W7HT58-F1
#
_entry.id   AF-A0A9W7HT58-F1
#
_cell.length_a   1.000
_cell.length_b   1.000
_cell.length_c   1.000
_cell.angle_alpha   90.00
_cell.angle_beta   90.00
_cell.angle_gamma   90.00
#
_symmetry.space_group_name_H-M   'P 1'
#
loop_
_entity.id
_entity.type
_entity.pdbx_description
1 polymer ?
#
loop_
_entity_poly.entity_id
_entity_poly.type
_entity_poly.pdbx_seq_one_letter_code
_entity_poly.pdbx_strand_id
1 'polypeptide(L)'
;MNFEQQGETKSLVGLHPRPVREIKAKTCLKMLKAIAGPCTACLVMDSQFDMHLRKEKNSKDLQQLLGEFEDVFKDPKGLPPIRGQEHKIPLLDEQVAVKIPPYRYPIYQKDAIEKMTKELLDIGVIRDSNSSFASPVVMVKKKDGSWRMYMDYKRLNQLTVKDKFPMPIIEELLDELGEAKFFSKLDLRSGYHQIRMWEPDIAKTAFKTHEGHYEFLVMPFDLTNASATFQSLMNRVFKHLLRMSVLVFLDDILVYSKGWEDHMRHLKEVLELPRIHCLFAKQSKFCFGAEQVEYLGYVISNGHIFMEHDKVQCISNWPTPTSVKELRGFLGLSGYYRRFIKGYGIMAKPLTDQLKKGAWKWGEEQQQDFESLRKSVHIAPVLALSDFNAEFTVEVDASALGVGAMLVQKGRLMAFFSKGL
;
A
#
# COMPACT_ATOMS: atom_id res chain seq x y z
N MET A 1 -9.48 -17.94 47.92
CA MET A 1 -9.52 -16.72 48.77
C MET A 1 -10.90 -16.66 49.39
N ASN A 2 -11.03 -16.52 50.71
CA ASN A 2 -12.33 -16.54 51.38
C ASN A 2 -12.73 -15.11 51.76
N PHE A 3 -13.99 -14.74 51.55
CA PHE A 3 -14.54 -13.46 52.00
C PHE A 3 -16.01 -13.62 52.40
N GLU A 4 -16.51 -12.73 53.24
CA GLU A 4 -17.90 -12.76 53.72
C GLU A 4 -18.78 -11.82 52.90
N GLN A 5 -19.96 -12.31 52.53
CA GLN A 5 -21.00 -11.50 51.90
C GLN A 5 -22.35 -11.90 52.49
N GLN A 6 -23.06 -10.95 53.10
CA GLN A 6 -24.37 -11.15 53.73
C GLN A 6 -24.40 -12.24 54.81
N GLY A 7 -23.33 -12.35 55.61
CA GLY A 7 -23.26 -13.30 56.72
C GLY A 7 -22.94 -14.75 56.32
N GLU A 8 -22.71 -15.02 55.03
CA GLU A 8 -22.19 -16.30 54.56
C GLU A 8 -20.73 -16.19 54.13
N THR A 9 -19.89 -17.10 54.60
CA THR A 9 -18.49 -17.22 54.18
C THR A 9 -18.43 -17.84 52.79
N LYS A 10 -18.03 -17.07 51.77
CA LYS A 10 -17.86 -17.54 50.39
C LYS A 10 -16.38 -17.78 50.07
N SER A 11 -16.10 -18.92 49.46
CA SER A 11 -14.75 -19.31 49.06
C SER A 11 -14.57 -19.16 47.55
N LEU A 12 -13.69 -18.25 47.12
CA LEU A 12 -13.21 -18.19 45.74
C LEU A 12 -12.19 -19.32 45.54
N VAL A 13 -12.63 -20.37 44.87
CA VAL A 13 -11.76 -21.40 44.30
C VAL A 13 -11.35 -20.91 42.92
N GLY A 14 -10.04 -20.73 42.68
CA GLY A 14 -9.53 -20.40 41.35
C GLY A 14 -9.91 -21.50 40.36
N LEU A 15 -10.46 -21.12 39.21
CA LEU A 15 -10.73 -22.07 38.14
C LEU A 15 -9.37 -22.62 37.65
N HIS A 16 -9.07 -23.89 37.95
CA HIS A 16 -8.01 -24.58 37.25
C HIS A 16 -8.39 -24.65 35.77
N PRO A 17 -7.61 -24.04 34.85
CA PRO A 17 -7.95 -24.08 33.44
C PRO A 17 -7.91 -25.55 33.01
N ARG A 18 -9.09 -26.10 32.68
CA ARG A 18 -9.17 -27.35 31.95
C ARG A 18 -8.43 -27.13 30.61
N PRO A 19 -7.71 -28.13 30.10
CA PRO A 19 -7.02 -28.02 28.82
C PRO A 19 -8.02 -27.52 27.76
N VAL A 20 -7.66 -26.43 27.08
CA VAL A 20 -8.46 -25.86 26.00
C VAL A 20 -8.52 -26.90 24.88
N ARG A 21 -9.73 -27.34 24.56
CA ARG A 21 -9.95 -28.30 23.48
C ARG A 21 -10.24 -27.54 22.20
N GLU A 22 -9.36 -27.68 21.21
CA GLU A 22 -9.58 -27.13 19.89
C GLU A 22 -10.71 -27.91 19.18
N ILE A 23 -11.71 -27.20 18.68
CA ILE A 23 -12.87 -27.79 18.00
C ILE A 23 -13.25 -26.95 16.77
N LYS A 24 -13.67 -27.61 15.69
CA LYS A 24 -14.14 -26.92 14.48
C LYS A 24 -15.40 -26.07 14.79
N ALA A 25 -15.55 -24.94 14.10
CA ALA A 25 -16.67 -23.99 14.30
C ALA A 25 -18.06 -24.65 14.28
N LYS A 26 -18.33 -25.58 13.35
CA LYS A 26 -19.59 -26.34 13.30
C LYS A 26 -19.84 -27.18 14.55
N THR A 27 -18.79 -27.74 15.14
CA THR A 27 -18.87 -28.53 16.37
C THR A 27 -19.08 -27.62 17.59
N CYS A 28 -18.44 -26.46 17.63
CA CYS A 28 -18.68 -25.43 18.65
C CYS A 28 -20.15 -24.98 18.67
N LEU A 29 -20.72 -24.66 17.51
CA LEU A 29 -22.14 -24.30 17.38
C LEU A 29 -23.09 -25.40 17.86
N LYS A 30 -22.79 -26.67 17.58
CA LYS A 30 -23.58 -27.81 18.10
C LYS A 30 -23.46 -27.93 19.62
N MET A 31 -22.27 -27.73 20.18
CA MET A 31 -22.03 -27.78 21.62
C MET A 31 -22.74 -26.62 22.34
N LEU A 32 -22.66 -25.40 21.83
CA LEU A 32 -23.37 -24.24 22.39
C LEU A 32 -24.89 -24.46 22.45
N LYS A 33 -25.46 -25.12 21.43
CA LYS A 33 -26.89 -25.48 21.41
C LYS A 33 -27.27 -26.57 22.41
N ALA A 34 -26.31 -27.34 22.91
CA ALA A 34 -26.54 -28.48 23.80
C ALA A 34 -26.21 -28.18 25.27
N ILE A 35 -25.66 -27.00 25.58
CA ILE A 35 -25.29 -26.62 26.95
C ILE A 35 -26.47 -25.92 27.63
N ALA A 36 -26.97 -26.51 28.71
CA ALA A 36 -27.90 -25.86 29.64
C ALA A 36 -27.10 -25.17 30.76
N GLY A 37 -26.59 -23.98 30.50
CA GLY A 37 -25.85 -23.16 31.49
C GLY A 37 -24.98 -22.06 30.87
N PRO A 38 -24.47 -21.11 31.69
CA PRO A 38 -23.56 -20.08 31.21
C PRO A 38 -22.25 -20.70 30.75
N CYS A 39 -21.86 -20.43 29.51
CA CYS A 39 -20.59 -20.88 28.94
C CYS A 39 -19.79 -19.68 28.45
N THR A 40 -18.47 -19.73 28.66
CA THR A 40 -17.52 -18.76 28.12
C THR A 40 -16.76 -19.44 26.99
N ALA A 41 -16.92 -18.94 25.77
CA ALA A 41 -16.16 -19.41 24.61
C ALA A 41 -15.22 -18.30 24.16
N CYS A 42 -13.95 -18.63 23.94
CA CYS A 42 -13.00 -17.75 23.27
C CYS A 42 -12.92 -18.19 21.80
N LEU A 43 -13.32 -17.31 20.89
CA LEU A 43 -13.20 -17.54 19.46
C LEU A 43 -11.80 -17.11 19.04
N VAL A 44 -10.89 -18.07 18.96
CA VAL A 44 -9.60 -17.88 18.33
C VAL A 44 -9.81 -18.17 16.85
N MET A 45 -9.88 -17.11 16.04
CA MET A 45 -9.74 -17.27 14.59
C MET A 45 -8.27 -17.56 14.33
N ASP A 46 -7.94 -18.82 14.05
CA ASP A 46 -6.66 -19.14 13.44
C ASP A 46 -6.62 -18.36 12.11
N SER A 47 -5.63 -17.48 11.98
CA SER A 47 -5.53 -16.50 10.89
C SER A 47 -5.17 -17.15 9.55
N GLN A 48 -5.29 -18.46 9.42
CA GLN A 48 -5.43 -19.15 8.15
C GLN A 48 -6.82 -18.88 7.55
N PHE A 49 -7.21 -17.61 7.45
CA PHE A 49 -8.10 -17.23 6.37
C PHE A 49 -7.29 -17.50 5.10
N ASP A 50 -7.68 -18.53 4.36
CA ASP A 50 -7.12 -18.84 3.06
C ASP A 50 -7.43 -17.63 2.15
N MET A 51 -6.54 -16.63 2.20
CA MET A 51 -6.65 -15.33 1.52
C MET A 51 -6.56 -15.50 -0.01
N HIS A 52 -6.40 -16.74 -0.47
CA HIS A 52 -6.42 -17.15 -1.86
C HIS A 52 -7.82 -17.34 -2.45
N LEU A 53 -8.92 -17.24 -1.68
CA LEU A 53 -10.25 -17.11 -2.29
C LEU A 53 -10.49 -15.67 -2.78
N ARG A 54 -9.81 -15.32 -3.88
CA ARG A 54 -10.34 -14.41 -4.89
C ARG A 54 -11.65 -15.00 -5.41
N LYS A 55 -12.75 -14.82 -4.69
CA LYS A 55 -14.08 -15.05 -5.25
C LYS A 55 -14.40 -13.86 -6.16
N GLU A 56 -13.67 -13.78 -7.27
CA GLU A 56 -14.11 -12.99 -8.40
C GLU A 56 -15.50 -13.48 -8.76
N LYS A 57 -16.45 -12.56 -8.81
CA LYS A 57 -17.79 -12.88 -9.26
C LYS A 57 -17.69 -13.12 -10.76
N ASN A 58 -17.47 -14.37 -11.15
CA ASN A 58 -17.32 -14.78 -12.54
C ASN A 58 -18.68 -14.81 -13.23
N SER A 59 -19.25 -13.62 -13.42
CA SER A 59 -20.54 -13.41 -14.02
C SER A 59 -20.40 -13.13 -15.51
N LYS A 60 -21.39 -13.54 -16.31
CA LYS A 60 -21.33 -13.45 -17.79
C LYS A 60 -21.27 -12.00 -18.27
N ASP A 61 -21.97 -11.10 -17.58
CA ASP A 61 -21.95 -9.65 -17.82
C ASP A 61 -20.55 -9.06 -17.63
N LEU A 62 -19.83 -9.47 -16.58
CA LEU A 62 -18.44 -9.05 -16.33
C LEU A 62 -17.51 -9.52 -17.44
N GLN A 63 -17.59 -10.79 -17.85
CA GLN A 63 -16.77 -11.32 -18.93
C GLN A 63 -17.04 -10.59 -20.26
N GLN A 64 -18.31 -10.31 -20.55
CA GLN A 64 -18.70 -9.55 -21.73
C GLN A 64 -18.10 -8.14 -21.69
N LEU A 65 -18.23 -7.43 -20.57
CA LEU A 65 -17.64 -6.11 -20.42
C LEU A 65 -16.13 -6.14 -20.60
N LEU A 66 -15.42 -7.07 -19.98
CA LEU A 66 -13.97 -7.17 -20.14
C LEU A 66 -13.56 -7.49 -21.59
N GLY A 67 -14.35 -8.30 -22.30
CA GLY A 67 -14.15 -8.57 -23.73
C GLY A 67 -14.37 -7.33 -24.59
N GLU A 68 -15.34 -6.47 -24.25
CA GLU A 68 -15.56 -5.19 -24.93
C GLU A 68 -14.37 -4.24 -24.79
N PHE A 69 -13.55 -4.36 -23.73
CA PHE A 69 -12.41 -3.50 -23.41
C PHE A 69 -11.03 -4.17 -23.56
N GLU A 70 -10.93 -5.21 -24.40
CA GLU A 70 -9.66 -5.93 -24.62
C GLU A 70 -8.50 -5.01 -25.08
N ASP A 71 -8.81 -3.95 -25.83
CA ASP A 71 -7.86 -2.95 -26.31
C ASP A 71 -7.12 -2.21 -25.18
N VAL A 72 -7.78 -1.97 -24.04
CA VAL A 72 -7.18 -1.32 -22.86
C VAL A 72 -6.08 -2.19 -22.24
N PHE A 73 -6.12 -3.50 -22.46
CA PHE A 73 -5.18 -4.46 -21.88
C PHE A 73 -4.01 -4.83 -22.80
N LYS A 74 -3.98 -4.28 -24.03
CA LYS A 74 -2.92 -4.52 -25.00
C LYS A 74 -1.60 -3.86 -24.58
N ASP A 75 -0.50 -4.36 -25.12
CA ASP A 75 0.79 -3.72 -24.95
C ASP A 75 0.84 -2.38 -25.70
N PRO A 76 1.27 -1.28 -25.05
CA PRO A 76 1.42 0.01 -25.71
C PRO A 76 2.48 -0.10 -26.82
N LYS A 77 2.21 0.51 -27.96
CA LYS A 77 3.14 0.60 -29.09
C LYS A 77 3.47 2.06 -29.36
N GLY A 78 4.76 2.39 -29.40
CA GLY A 78 5.22 3.75 -29.61
C GLY A 78 4.96 4.68 -28.42
N LEU A 79 4.95 5.98 -28.71
CA LEU A 79 4.82 7.01 -27.69
C LEU A 79 3.35 7.24 -27.31
N PRO A 80 3.04 7.45 -26.02
CA PRO A 80 1.70 7.86 -25.59
C PRO A 80 1.31 9.20 -26.23
N PRO A 81 0.03 9.58 -26.30
CA PRO A 81 -0.34 10.91 -26.79
C PRO A 81 0.15 12.03 -25.88
N ILE A 82 0.31 13.23 -26.46
CA ILE A 82 0.52 14.48 -25.71
C ILE A 82 -0.79 14.80 -24.97
N ARG A 83 -0.70 15.12 -23.68
CA ARG A 83 -1.88 15.36 -22.84
C ARG A 83 -1.81 16.68 -22.08
N GLY A 84 -0.80 17.52 -22.28
CA GLY A 84 -0.59 18.74 -21.49
C GLY A 84 -0.24 18.46 -20.03
N GLN A 85 0.30 17.27 -19.74
CA GLN A 85 0.78 16.81 -18.44
C GLN A 85 2.10 16.05 -18.63
N GLU A 86 2.93 16.56 -19.55
CA GLU A 86 4.26 16.02 -19.81
C GLU A 86 5.14 16.22 -18.57
N HIS A 87 5.99 15.24 -18.27
CA HIS A 87 6.86 15.30 -17.11
C HIS A 87 8.01 16.29 -17.35
N LYS A 88 8.25 17.13 -16.34
CA LYS A 88 9.31 18.15 -16.35
C LYS A 88 10.31 17.87 -15.25
N ILE A 89 11.56 18.23 -15.51
CA ILE A 89 12.70 18.16 -14.61
C ILE A 89 13.27 19.58 -14.47
N PRO A 90 12.56 20.48 -13.76
CA PRO A 90 13.07 21.82 -13.49
C PRO A 90 14.31 21.70 -12.61
N LEU A 91 15.43 22.25 -13.05
CA LEU A 91 16.68 22.22 -12.28
C LEU A 91 16.81 23.48 -11.41
N LEU A 92 17.47 23.35 -10.26
CA LEU A 92 17.85 24.48 -9.41
C LEU A 92 18.80 25.44 -10.15
N ASP A 93 19.62 24.89 -11.04
CA ASP A 93 20.48 25.61 -11.98
C ASP A 93 20.45 24.88 -13.32
N GLU A 94 19.86 25.51 -14.34
CA GLU A 94 19.72 24.96 -15.69
C GLU A 94 21.05 24.85 -16.45
N GLN A 95 22.14 25.46 -15.94
CA GLN A 95 23.47 25.38 -16.56
C GLN A 95 24.25 24.12 -16.16
N VAL A 96 23.82 23.41 -15.11
CA VAL A 96 24.55 22.26 -14.57
C VAL A 96 24.09 20.96 -15.22
N ALA A 97 24.98 20.36 -16.03
CA ALA A 97 24.79 19.01 -16.55
C ALA A 97 25.26 17.94 -15.56
N VAL A 98 24.44 16.90 -15.35
CA VAL A 98 24.82 15.72 -14.54
C VAL A 98 25.48 14.70 -15.44
N LYS A 99 26.78 14.46 -15.26
CA LYS A 99 27.53 13.45 -16.01
C LYS A 99 28.24 12.50 -15.05
N ILE A 100 27.78 11.25 -15.01
CA ILE A 100 28.34 10.19 -14.18
C ILE A 100 28.83 9.06 -15.10
N PRO A 101 30.05 8.53 -14.90
CA PRO A 101 30.55 7.41 -15.69
C PRO A 101 29.72 6.12 -15.45
N PRO A 102 29.58 5.25 -16.46
CA PRO A 102 28.95 3.94 -16.28
C PRO A 102 29.64 3.10 -15.20
N TYR A 103 28.88 2.24 -14.54
CA TYR A 103 29.46 1.27 -13.60
C TYR A 103 30.10 0.10 -14.34
N ARG A 104 30.92 -0.67 -13.62
CA ARG A 104 31.48 -1.92 -14.14
C ARG A 104 30.46 -3.05 -13.95
N TYR A 105 29.99 -3.62 -15.06
CA TYR A 105 29.03 -4.73 -15.06
C TYR A 105 29.72 -6.07 -15.35
N PRO A 106 29.38 -7.15 -14.63
CA PRO A 106 29.65 -8.52 -15.05
C PRO A 106 29.05 -8.82 -16.43
N ILE A 107 29.65 -9.76 -17.17
CA ILE A 107 29.23 -10.09 -18.55
C ILE A 107 27.74 -10.42 -18.63
N TYR A 108 27.21 -11.27 -17.75
CA TYR A 108 25.79 -11.63 -17.76
C TYR A 108 24.83 -10.45 -17.50
N GLN A 109 25.30 -9.35 -16.87
CA GLN A 109 24.50 -8.14 -16.73
C GLN A 109 24.57 -7.27 -17.98
N LYS A 110 25.70 -7.30 -18.70
CA LYS A 110 25.83 -6.61 -19.99
C LYS A 110 24.79 -7.13 -20.96
N ASP A 111 24.76 -8.44 -21.23
CA ASP A 111 23.80 -9.06 -22.15
C ASP A 111 22.34 -8.69 -21.80
N ALA A 112 22.01 -8.61 -20.51
CA ALA A 112 20.70 -8.19 -20.04
C ALA A 112 20.41 -6.70 -20.30
N ILE A 113 21.41 -5.82 -20.13
CA ILE A 113 21.32 -4.40 -20.48
C ILE A 113 21.13 -4.22 -21.99
N GLU A 114 21.90 -4.92 -22.82
CA GLU A 114 21.81 -4.85 -24.29
C GLU A 114 20.40 -5.24 -24.75
N LYS A 115 19.91 -6.39 -24.24
CA LYS A 115 18.56 -6.89 -24.55
C LYS A 115 17.48 -5.89 -24.14
N MET A 116 17.52 -5.36 -22.92
CA MET A 116 16.51 -4.41 -22.43
C MET A 116 16.58 -3.06 -23.16
N THR A 117 17.78 -2.59 -23.50
CA THR A 117 17.96 -1.35 -24.25
C THR A 117 17.40 -1.50 -25.65
N LYS A 118 17.67 -2.63 -26.31
CA LYS A 118 17.08 -2.95 -27.61
C LYS A 118 15.55 -3.03 -27.55
N GLU A 119 14.99 -3.68 -26.54
CA GLU A 119 13.53 -3.72 -26.35
C GLU A 119 12.93 -2.30 -26.21
N LEU A 120 13.58 -1.41 -25.46
CA LEU A 120 13.12 -0.02 -25.32
C LEU A 120 13.24 0.80 -26.63
N LEU A 121 14.28 0.56 -27.42
CA LEU A 121 14.45 1.15 -28.76
C LEU A 121 13.38 0.64 -29.73
N ASP A 122 13.14 -0.67 -29.75
CA ASP A 122 12.16 -1.33 -30.62
C ASP A 122 10.73 -0.87 -30.29
N ILE A 123 10.41 -0.63 -29.01
CA ILE A 123 9.13 -0.04 -28.58
C ILE A 123 9.06 1.45 -29.00
N GLY A 124 10.21 2.13 -29.14
CA GLY A 124 10.30 3.53 -29.51
C GLY A 124 10.15 4.51 -28.34
N VAL A 125 10.44 4.08 -27.11
CA VAL A 125 10.35 4.92 -25.90
C VAL A 125 11.67 5.58 -25.51
N ILE A 126 12.78 5.13 -26.10
CA ILE A 126 14.10 5.76 -26.01
C ILE A 126 14.66 5.99 -27.41
N ARG A 127 15.69 6.83 -27.51
CA ARG A 127 16.48 7.05 -28.73
C ARG A 127 17.95 7.30 -28.40
N ASP A 128 18.83 7.25 -29.40
CA ASP A 128 20.22 7.68 -29.25
C ASP A 128 20.30 9.14 -28.80
N SER A 129 21.23 9.42 -27.89
CA SER A 129 21.42 10.75 -27.29
C SER A 129 22.83 11.28 -27.53
N ASN A 130 22.90 12.57 -27.83
CA ASN A 130 24.14 13.36 -27.82
C ASN A 130 24.16 14.34 -26.63
N SER A 131 23.33 14.09 -25.61
CA SER A 131 23.20 14.96 -24.43
C SER A 131 24.51 15.12 -23.66
N SER A 132 24.66 16.26 -23.00
CA SER A 132 25.72 16.51 -22.02
C SER A 132 25.43 15.82 -20.68
N PHE A 133 24.17 15.44 -20.42
CA PHE A 133 23.77 14.63 -19.27
C PHE A 133 24.09 13.15 -19.51
N ALA A 134 24.35 12.43 -18.42
CA ALA A 134 24.55 10.98 -18.43
C ALA A 134 24.36 10.41 -17.02
N SER A 135 23.33 9.59 -16.83
CA SER A 135 23.15 8.73 -15.67
C SER A 135 23.59 7.28 -15.97
N PRO A 136 24.18 6.56 -15.01
CA PRO A 136 24.57 5.17 -15.20
C PRO A 136 23.38 4.23 -14.97
N VAL A 137 23.48 3.02 -15.52
CA VAL A 137 22.49 1.96 -15.34
C VAL A 137 22.73 1.17 -14.05
N VAL A 138 21.67 0.77 -13.36
CA VAL A 138 21.70 -0.13 -12.21
C VAL A 138 20.79 -1.34 -12.48
N MET A 139 21.33 -2.54 -12.27
CA MET A 139 20.62 -3.80 -12.48
C MET A 139 20.19 -4.41 -11.16
N VAL A 140 18.89 -4.66 -11.03
CA VAL A 140 18.29 -5.28 -9.83
C VAL A 140 17.62 -6.59 -10.22
N LYS A 141 17.86 -7.64 -9.44
CA LYS A 141 17.26 -8.96 -9.65
C LYS A 141 15.87 -8.99 -9.01
N LYS A 142 14.85 -9.38 -9.77
CA LYS A 142 13.49 -9.62 -9.26
C LYS A 142 13.43 -10.96 -8.52
N LYS A 143 12.36 -11.16 -7.76
CA LYS A 143 12.07 -12.43 -7.06
C LYS A 143 11.97 -13.62 -8.01
N ASP A 144 11.46 -13.40 -9.22
CA ASP A 144 11.35 -14.41 -10.28
C ASP A 144 12.70 -14.72 -10.98
N GLY A 145 13.80 -14.09 -10.55
CA GLY A 145 15.13 -14.26 -11.12
C GLY A 145 15.41 -13.39 -12.35
N SER A 146 14.39 -12.74 -12.93
CA SER A 146 14.58 -11.81 -14.05
C SER A 146 15.24 -10.51 -13.61
N TRP A 147 15.88 -9.80 -14.55
CA TRP A 147 16.49 -8.50 -14.28
C TRP A 147 15.47 -7.35 -14.41
N ARG A 148 15.78 -6.23 -13.76
CA ARG A 148 15.16 -4.94 -14.03
C ARG A 148 16.26 -3.87 -14.12
N MET A 149 16.18 -3.10 -15.20
CA MET A 149 17.08 -1.99 -15.48
C MET A 149 16.52 -0.70 -14.88
N TYR A 150 17.35 0.02 -14.11
CA TYR A 150 17.05 1.31 -13.51
C TYR A 150 18.12 2.32 -13.87
N MET A 151 17.78 3.60 -13.90
CA MET A 151 18.74 4.68 -14.09
C MET A 151 19.08 5.30 -12.74
N ASP A 152 20.38 5.46 -12.43
CA ASP A 152 20.76 6.17 -11.22
C ASP A 152 20.60 7.68 -11.42
N TYR A 153 19.37 8.16 -11.22
CA TYR A 153 19.04 9.58 -11.23
C TYR A 153 19.28 10.27 -9.89
N LYS A 154 19.92 9.65 -8.88
CA LYS A 154 20.08 10.28 -7.55
C LYS A 154 20.72 11.66 -7.62
N ARG A 155 21.73 11.84 -8.47
CA ARG A 155 22.38 13.15 -8.63
C ARG A 155 21.50 14.15 -9.36
N LEU A 156 20.80 13.73 -10.40
CA LEU A 156 19.81 14.55 -11.10
C LEU A 156 18.71 15.01 -10.14
N ASN A 157 18.16 14.07 -9.38
CA ASN A 157 17.11 14.27 -8.38
C ASN A 157 17.49 15.26 -7.26
N GLN A 158 18.78 15.32 -6.88
CA GLN A 158 19.26 16.33 -5.92
C GLN A 158 19.23 17.74 -6.48
N LEU A 159 19.35 17.88 -7.80
CA LEU A 159 19.37 19.16 -8.50
C LEU A 159 17.98 19.55 -9.03
N THR A 160 17.03 18.64 -9.06
CA THR A 160 15.63 18.92 -9.44
C THR A 160 14.90 19.70 -8.35
N VAL A 161 14.17 20.75 -8.75
CA VAL A 161 13.25 21.47 -7.87
C VAL A 161 12.13 20.52 -7.45
N LYS A 162 11.96 20.34 -6.14
CA LYS A 162 10.93 19.43 -5.59
C LYS A 162 9.55 20.07 -5.67
N ASP A 163 8.61 19.33 -6.25
CA ASP A 163 7.20 19.68 -6.28
C ASP A 163 6.57 19.41 -4.90
N LYS A 164 5.57 20.23 -4.54
CA LYS A 164 4.75 20.10 -3.34
C LYS A 164 3.34 19.66 -3.69
N PHE A 165 3.20 18.76 -4.65
CA PHE A 165 1.91 18.20 -5.03
C PHE A 165 1.26 17.49 -3.81
N PRO A 166 -0.02 17.76 -3.51
CA PRO A 166 -0.71 17.14 -2.40
C PRO A 166 -1.03 15.68 -2.75
N MET A 167 -0.20 14.75 -2.27
CA MET A 167 -0.50 13.32 -2.38
C MET A 167 -1.69 12.97 -1.48
N PRO A 168 -2.65 12.15 -1.96
CA PRO A 168 -3.76 11.70 -1.13
C PRO A 168 -3.27 10.99 0.13
N ILE A 169 -3.94 11.25 1.25
CA ILE A 169 -3.71 10.54 2.50
C ILE A 169 -4.44 9.20 2.39
N ILE A 170 -3.73 8.10 2.60
CA ILE A 170 -4.28 6.75 2.40
C ILE A 170 -5.47 6.51 3.33
N GLU A 171 -5.41 6.97 4.57
CA GLU A 171 -6.52 6.85 5.51
C GLU A 171 -7.77 7.59 5.04
N GLU A 172 -7.64 8.77 4.44
CA GLU A 172 -8.77 9.52 3.88
C GLU A 172 -9.39 8.77 2.69
N LEU A 173 -8.56 8.20 1.82
CA LEU A 173 -9.05 7.35 0.72
C LEU A 173 -9.85 6.16 1.24
N LEU A 174 -9.39 5.49 2.30
CA LEU A 174 -10.10 4.35 2.88
C LEU A 174 -11.42 4.74 3.52
N ASP A 175 -11.47 5.90 4.17
CA ASP A 175 -12.70 6.38 4.82
C ASP A 175 -13.80 6.70 3.77
N GLU A 176 -13.43 7.05 2.53
CA GLU A 176 -14.36 7.29 1.41
C GLU A 176 -15.05 6.04 0.86
N LEU A 177 -14.58 4.85 1.21
CA LEU A 177 -15.18 3.58 0.75
C LEU A 177 -16.59 3.37 1.33
N GLY A 178 -16.86 3.92 2.52
CA GLY A 178 -18.15 3.83 3.20
C GLY A 178 -18.77 2.44 3.21
N GLU A 179 -19.97 2.31 2.65
CA GLU A 179 -20.73 1.04 2.62
C GLU A 179 -20.47 0.20 1.35
N ALA A 180 -19.32 0.39 0.68
CA ALA A 180 -18.98 -0.38 -0.50
C ALA A 180 -18.95 -1.89 -0.22
N LYS A 181 -19.47 -2.65 -1.17
CA LYS A 181 -19.53 -4.12 -1.13
C LYS A 181 -18.79 -4.77 -2.28
N PHE A 182 -18.75 -4.13 -3.45
CA PHE A 182 -18.09 -4.66 -4.64
C PHE A 182 -16.89 -3.80 -4.99
N PHE A 183 -15.78 -4.47 -5.29
CA PHE A 183 -14.50 -3.86 -5.57
C PHE A 183 -13.90 -4.41 -6.85
N SER A 184 -13.33 -3.53 -7.66
CA SER A 184 -12.47 -3.89 -8.79
C SER A 184 -11.17 -3.11 -8.72
N LYS A 185 -10.04 -3.79 -8.82
CA LYS A 185 -8.72 -3.17 -8.78
C LYS A 185 -8.07 -3.23 -10.17
N LEU A 186 -7.57 -2.09 -10.62
CA LEU A 186 -6.83 -1.93 -11.86
C LEU A 186 -5.40 -1.42 -11.57
N ASP A 187 -4.42 -2.02 -12.25
CA ASP A 187 -3.00 -1.63 -12.24
C ASP A 187 -2.61 -1.16 -13.65
N LEU A 188 -2.08 0.06 -13.77
CA LEU A 188 -1.61 0.57 -15.05
C LEU A 188 -0.27 -0.07 -15.45
N ARG A 189 -0.13 -0.43 -16.73
CA ARG A 189 1.06 -1.11 -17.25
C ARG A 189 2.23 -0.14 -17.37
N SER A 190 3.26 -0.29 -16.53
CA SER A 190 4.42 0.61 -16.55
C SER A 190 3.98 2.08 -16.54
N GLY A 191 3.11 2.47 -15.59
CA GLY A 191 2.34 3.72 -15.65
C GLY A 191 3.18 4.94 -16.01
N TYR A 192 4.37 5.08 -15.44
CA TYR A 192 5.26 6.20 -15.77
C TYR A 192 5.62 6.31 -17.26
N HIS A 193 5.90 5.19 -17.95
CA HIS A 193 6.20 5.20 -19.39
C HIS A 193 4.99 5.61 -20.26
N GLN A 194 3.80 5.72 -19.68
CA GLN A 194 2.60 6.19 -20.39
C GLN A 194 2.46 7.71 -20.36
N ILE A 195 3.40 8.44 -19.75
CA ILE A 195 3.48 9.90 -19.75
C ILE A 195 4.70 10.32 -20.55
N ARG A 196 4.58 11.30 -21.45
CA ARG A 196 5.73 11.83 -22.18
C ARG A 196 6.64 12.67 -21.30
N MET A 197 7.92 12.68 -21.63
CA MET A 197 8.81 13.74 -21.19
C MET A 197 8.45 15.05 -21.91
N TRP A 198 8.58 16.17 -21.21
CA TRP A 198 8.55 17.47 -21.84
C TRP A 198 9.79 17.64 -22.72
N GLU A 199 9.60 18.04 -23.98
CA GLU A 199 10.62 17.97 -25.03
C GLU A 199 11.97 18.61 -24.64
N PRO A 200 12.01 19.81 -24.03
CA PRO A 200 13.26 20.43 -23.55
C PRO A 200 14.01 19.65 -22.47
N ASP A 201 13.30 18.82 -21.69
CA ASP A 201 13.87 18.07 -20.57
C ASP A 201 14.24 16.62 -20.95
N ILE A 202 13.94 16.17 -22.17
CA ILE A 202 14.31 14.82 -22.66
C ILE A 202 15.81 14.56 -22.46
N ALA A 203 16.65 15.53 -22.83
CA ALA A 203 18.10 15.41 -22.74
C ALA A 203 18.59 15.18 -21.30
N LYS A 204 17.84 15.63 -20.28
CA LYS A 204 18.18 15.43 -18.85
C LYS A 204 18.02 13.98 -18.40
N THR A 205 17.21 13.20 -19.11
CA THR A 205 16.99 11.77 -18.83
C THR A 205 18.08 10.86 -19.39
N ALA A 206 19.06 11.43 -20.10
CA ALA A 206 20.05 10.66 -20.83
C ALA A 206 20.86 9.72 -19.91
N PHE A 207 21.08 8.50 -20.38
CA PHE A 207 21.75 7.43 -19.66
C PHE A 207 22.74 6.67 -20.54
N LYS A 208 23.80 6.15 -19.91
CA LYS A 208 24.88 5.44 -20.59
C LYS A 208 24.91 3.97 -20.25
N THR A 209 25.00 3.15 -21.29
CA THR A 209 25.34 1.73 -21.20
C THR A 209 26.79 1.53 -21.65
N HIS A 210 27.24 0.28 -21.73
CA HIS A 210 28.52 -0.05 -22.35
C HIS A 210 28.49 -0.03 -23.88
N GLU A 211 27.30 -0.02 -24.50
CA GLU A 211 27.14 0.02 -25.97
C GLU A 211 26.85 1.42 -26.51
N GLY A 212 26.28 2.30 -25.69
CA GLY A 212 25.82 3.57 -26.22
C GLY A 212 25.29 4.55 -25.18
N HIS A 213 24.70 5.63 -25.72
CA HIS A 213 24.14 6.73 -24.97
C HIS A 213 22.73 7.01 -25.48
N TYR A 214 21.75 6.96 -24.57
CA TYR A 214 20.33 6.98 -24.92
C TYR A 214 19.58 7.95 -24.03
N GLU A 215 18.41 8.41 -24.46
CA GLU A 215 17.52 9.27 -23.68
C GLU A 215 16.07 8.81 -23.79
N PHE A 216 15.29 9.04 -22.73
CA PHE A 216 13.90 8.65 -22.65
C PHE A 216 12.96 9.73 -23.22
N LEU A 217 12.03 9.29 -24.06
CA LEU A 217 10.95 10.12 -24.63
C LEU A 217 9.68 10.08 -23.77
N VAL A 218 9.61 9.11 -22.86
CA VAL A 218 8.56 8.92 -21.88
C VAL A 218 9.15 9.03 -20.47
N MET A 219 8.36 9.32 -19.46
CA MET A 219 8.84 9.53 -18.10
C MET A 219 9.44 8.22 -17.55
N PRO A 220 10.77 8.12 -17.34
CA PRO A 220 11.37 6.94 -16.75
C PRO A 220 11.07 6.86 -15.24
N PHE A 221 11.28 5.66 -14.69
CA PHE A 221 11.23 5.45 -13.25
C PHE A 221 12.32 6.27 -12.51
N ASP A 222 12.12 6.45 -11.21
CA ASP A 222 13.08 7.04 -10.27
C ASP A 222 13.40 8.54 -10.45
N LEU A 223 12.67 9.26 -11.30
CA LEU A 223 12.76 10.72 -11.34
C LEU A 223 12.02 11.38 -10.17
N THR A 224 12.59 12.49 -9.68
CA THR A 224 11.92 13.37 -8.71
C THR A 224 10.64 13.93 -9.32
N ASN A 225 9.56 13.99 -8.53
CA ASN A 225 8.23 14.44 -8.96
C ASN A 225 7.51 13.54 -9.99
N ALA A 226 8.07 12.39 -10.38
CA ALA A 226 7.39 11.47 -11.30
C ALA A 226 6.03 11.00 -10.74
N SER A 227 6.00 10.61 -9.46
CA SER A 227 4.78 10.23 -8.75
C SER A 227 3.75 11.36 -8.68
N ALA A 228 4.19 12.61 -8.49
CA ALA A 228 3.33 13.79 -8.48
C ALA A 228 2.71 14.06 -9.86
N THR A 229 3.53 13.99 -10.91
CA THR A 229 3.08 14.13 -12.30
C THR A 229 2.05 13.06 -12.65
N PHE A 230 2.32 11.81 -12.24
CA PHE A 230 1.43 10.70 -12.47
C PHE A 230 0.09 10.85 -11.73
N GLN A 231 0.14 11.16 -10.43
CA GLN A 231 -1.05 11.40 -9.63
C GLN A 231 -1.88 12.58 -10.18
N SER A 232 -1.23 13.65 -10.62
CA SER A 232 -1.90 14.79 -11.27
C SER A 232 -2.66 14.36 -12.53
N LEU A 233 -2.04 13.54 -13.39
CA LEU A 233 -2.71 13.00 -14.58
C LEU A 233 -3.91 12.13 -14.19
N MET A 234 -3.74 11.21 -13.23
CA MET A 234 -4.82 10.36 -12.75
C MET A 234 -5.98 11.17 -12.17
N ASN A 235 -5.68 12.19 -11.36
CA ASN A 235 -6.69 13.06 -10.79
C ASN A 235 -7.50 13.80 -11.87
N ARG A 236 -6.84 14.18 -12.97
CA ARG A 236 -7.52 14.84 -14.10
C ARG A 236 -8.36 13.85 -14.91
N VAL A 237 -7.83 12.67 -15.21
CA VAL A 237 -8.52 11.64 -16.02
C VAL A 237 -9.77 11.15 -15.29
N PHE A 238 -9.66 10.82 -14.00
CA PHE A 238 -10.73 10.24 -13.21
C PHE A 238 -11.59 11.28 -12.47
N LYS A 239 -11.37 12.59 -12.70
CA LYS A 239 -11.90 13.70 -11.89
C LYS A 239 -13.38 13.58 -11.50
N HIS A 240 -14.23 13.11 -12.41
CA HIS A 240 -15.68 13.02 -12.21
C HIS A 240 -16.12 11.74 -11.48
N LEU A 241 -15.22 10.78 -11.28
CA LEU A 241 -15.46 9.52 -10.55
C LEU A 241 -14.77 9.48 -9.19
N LEU A 242 -13.78 10.36 -8.97
CA LEU A 242 -13.04 10.45 -7.71
C LEU A 242 -13.99 10.70 -6.54
N ARG A 243 -13.76 9.99 -5.43
CA ARG A 243 -14.53 10.09 -4.18
C ARG A 243 -16.01 9.69 -4.31
N MET A 244 -16.42 9.21 -5.49
CA MET A 244 -17.80 8.76 -5.76
C MET A 244 -17.84 7.24 -5.97
N SER A 245 -17.00 6.75 -6.89
CA SER A 245 -16.94 5.33 -7.26
C SER A 245 -15.51 4.85 -7.53
N VAL A 246 -14.52 5.76 -7.51
CA VAL A 246 -13.12 5.48 -7.82
C VAL A 246 -12.19 6.15 -6.81
N LEU A 247 -11.21 5.39 -6.33
CA LEU A 247 -10.03 5.89 -5.63
C LEU A 247 -8.81 5.65 -6.51
N VAL A 248 -7.90 6.62 -6.57
CA VAL A 248 -6.66 6.47 -7.32
C VAL A 248 -5.47 6.87 -6.46
N PHE A 249 -4.51 5.97 -6.34
CA PHE A 249 -3.23 6.22 -5.72
C PHE A 249 -2.12 5.69 -6.61
N LEU A 250 -1.44 6.60 -7.30
CA LEU A 250 -0.49 6.27 -8.37
C LEU A 250 -1.12 5.28 -9.37
N ASP A 251 -0.43 4.19 -9.68
CA ASP A 251 -0.86 3.17 -10.65
C ASP A 251 -2.03 2.30 -10.13
N ASP A 252 -2.36 2.36 -8.83
CA ASP A 252 -3.41 1.54 -8.20
C ASP A 252 -4.75 2.28 -8.21
N ILE A 253 -5.63 1.85 -9.12
CA ILE A 253 -7.01 2.35 -9.26
C ILE A 253 -7.97 1.35 -8.61
N LEU A 254 -8.81 1.81 -7.69
CA LEU A 254 -9.83 1.01 -7.05
C LEU A 254 -11.22 1.54 -7.40
N VAL A 255 -12.02 0.71 -8.05
CA VAL A 255 -13.45 0.95 -8.28
C VAL A 255 -14.22 0.31 -7.13
N TYR A 256 -15.15 1.03 -6.53
CA TYR A 256 -15.94 0.57 -5.40
C TYR A 256 -17.41 0.94 -5.57
N SER A 257 -18.33 0.07 -5.13
CA SER A 257 -19.78 0.29 -5.25
C SER A 257 -20.58 -0.48 -4.21
N LYS A 258 -21.78 0.01 -3.89
CA LYS A 258 -22.69 -0.64 -2.92
C LYS A 258 -23.46 -1.83 -3.50
N GLY A 259 -23.79 -1.77 -4.80
CA GLY A 259 -24.56 -2.79 -5.53
C GLY A 259 -23.85 -3.26 -6.80
N TRP A 260 -24.23 -4.45 -7.29
CA TRP A 260 -23.60 -5.07 -8.46
C TRP A 260 -23.87 -4.30 -9.76
N GLU A 261 -25.12 -3.86 -9.97
CA GLU A 261 -25.50 -3.11 -11.18
C GLU A 261 -24.76 -1.78 -11.28
N ASP A 262 -24.69 -1.03 -10.17
CA ASP A 262 -23.88 0.19 -10.09
C ASP A 262 -22.40 -0.11 -10.32
N HIS A 263 -21.89 -1.22 -9.79
CA HIS A 263 -20.50 -1.61 -9.98
C HIS A 263 -20.16 -1.85 -11.45
N MET A 264 -21.04 -2.53 -12.18
CA MET A 264 -20.88 -2.77 -13.62
C MET A 264 -20.91 -1.45 -14.41
N ARG A 265 -21.78 -0.50 -14.04
CA ARG A 265 -21.82 0.84 -14.65
C ARG A 265 -20.53 1.61 -14.39
N HIS A 266 -20.09 1.70 -13.13
CA HIS A 266 -18.85 2.40 -12.78
C HIS A 266 -17.62 1.75 -13.41
N LEU A 267 -17.56 0.42 -13.45
CA LEU A 267 -16.45 -0.29 -14.08
C LEU A 267 -16.37 0.02 -15.59
N LYS A 268 -17.52 0.11 -16.27
CA LYS A 268 -17.56 0.52 -17.67
C LYS A 268 -17.03 1.94 -17.87
N GLU A 269 -17.51 2.91 -17.10
CA GLU A 269 -17.01 4.30 -17.14
C GLU A 269 -15.50 4.36 -16.87
N VAL A 270 -15.01 3.58 -15.90
CA VAL A 270 -13.59 3.49 -15.56
C VAL A 270 -12.76 2.89 -16.69
N LEU A 271 -13.27 1.93 -17.45
CA LEU A 271 -12.55 1.32 -18.58
C LEU A 271 -12.59 2.20 -19.85
N GLU A 272 -13.64 3.03 -20.01
CA GLU A 272 -13.73 4.02 -21.08
C GLU A 272 -12.66 5.10 -20.98
N LEU A 273 -12.31 5.54 -19.77
CA LEU A 273 -11.33 6.62 -19.57
C LEU A 273 -9.91 6.25 -20.04
N PRO A 274 -9.32 5.10 -19.66
CA PRO A 274 -8.07 4.63 -20.23
C PRO A 274 -8.12 4.51 -21.75
N ARG A 275 -9.21 4.00 -22.33
CA ARG A 275 -9.37 3.91 -23.78
C ARG A 275 -9.28 5.31 -24.43
N ILE A 276 -10.06 6.28 -23.94
CA ILE A 276 -10.09 7.65 -24.47
C ILE A 276 -8.73 8.32 -24.33
N HIS A 277 -8.06 8.13 -23.20
CA HIS A 277 -6.77 8.76 -22.92
C HIS A 277 -5.57 7.94 -23.42
N CYS A 278 -5.79 6.81 -24.10
CA CYS A 278 -4.76 5.86 -24.51
C CYS A 278 -3.82 5.47 -23.35
N LEU A 279 -4.42 5.12 -22.20
CA LEU A 279 -3.75 4.49 -21.08
C LEU A 279 -4.02 2.99 -21.10
N PHE A 280 -3.01 2.20 -20.76
CA PHE A 280 -3.03 0.75 -20.86
C PHE A 280 -2.89 0.09 -19.49
N ALA A 281 -3.68 -0.93 -19.25
CA ALA A 281 -3.78 -1.60 -17.97
C ALA A 281 -3.18 -3.02 -18.05
N LYS A 282 -2.66 -3.54 -16.93
CA LYS A 282 -1.98 -4.85 -16.88
C LYS A 282 -2.85 -5.95 -16.28
N GLN A 283 -3.65 -6.62 -17.11
CA GLN A 283 -4.66 -7.61 -16.69
C GLN A 283 -4.21 -8.64 -15.63
N SER A 284 -2.94 -9.09 -15.64
CA SER A 284 -2.43 -10.13 -14.74
C SER A 284 -2.46 -9.80 -13.24
N LYS A 285 -2.73 -8.55 -12.85
CA LYS A 285 -2.76 -8.08 -11.45
C LYS A 285 -4.15 -7.70 -10.96
N PHE A 286 -5.19 -7.98 -11.75
CA PHE A 286 -6.51 -7.46 -11.50
C PHE A 286 -7.30 -8.35 -10.56
N CYS A 287 -8.31 -7.74 -9.95
CA CYS A 287 -9.39 -8.40 -9.24
C CYS A 287 -10.65 -7.64 -9.66
N PHE A 288 -11.66 -8.34 -10.18
CA PHE A 288 -12.88 -7.69 -10.67
C PHE A 288 -14.11 -8.19 -9.91
N GLY A 289 -14.95 -7.25 -9.47
CA GLY A 289 -16.24 -7.52 -8.89
C GLY A 289 -16.19 -8.36 -7.60
N ALA A 290 -15.11 -8.27 -6.83
CA ALA A 290 -14.93 -9.04 -5.62
C ALA A 290 -15.56 -8.35 -4.41
N GLU A 291 -15.99 -9.15 -3.43
CA GLU A 291 -16.51 -8.64 -2.14
C GLU A 291 -15.39 -8.32 -1.13
N GLN A 292 -14.16 -8.70 -1.48
CA GLN A 292 -12.95 -8.46 -0.71
C GLN A 292 -11.82 -8.06 -1.66
N VAL A 293 -11.02 -7.07 -1.25
CA VAL A 293 -9.91 -6.57 -2.06
C VAL A 293 -8.72 -6.15 -1.18
N GLU A 294 -7.51 -6.37 -1.70
CA GLU A 294 -6.28 -5.79 -1.16
C GLU A 294 -5.98 -4.45 -1.83
N TYR A 295 -5.91 -3.39 -1.03
CA TYR A 295 -5.64 -2.04 -1.50
C TYR A 295 -4.74 -1.30 -0.51
N LEU A 296 -3.62 -0.75 -1.01
CA LEU A 296 -2.68 0.07 -0.24
C LEU A 296 -2.24 -0.56 1.10
N GLY A 297 -1.96 -1.87 1.12
CA GLY A 297 -1.51 -2.57 2.33
C GLY A 297 -2.62 -2.85 3.36
N TYR A 298 -3.88 -2.71 2.96
CA TYR A 298 -5.05 -3.10 3.74
C TYR A 298 -5.89 -4.10 2.95
N VAL A 299 -6.65 -4.91 3.69
CA VAL A 299 -7.68 -5.77 3.14
C VAL A 299 -9.03 -5.16 3.49
N ILE A 300 -9.85 -4.90 2.49
CA ILE A 300 -11.20 -4.36 2.66
C ILE A 300 -12.19 -5.51 2.42
N SER A 301 -13.10 -5.74 3.36
CA SER A 301 -14.11 -6.79 3.24
C SER A 301 -15.31 -6.50 4.14
N ASN A 302 -16.53 -6.69 3.61
CA ASN A 302 -17.77 -6.69 4.39
C ASN A 302 -17.95 -5.46 5.33
N GLY A 303 -17.60 -4.25 4.87
CA GLY A 303 -17.72 -3.05 5.70
C GLY A 303 -16.61 -2.87 6.75
N HIS A 304 -15.53 -3.64 6.63
CA HIS A 304 -14.39 -3.60 7.55
C HIS A 304 -13.06 -3.46 6.80
N ILE A 305 -12.08 -2.87 7.47
CA ILE A 305 -10.68 -2.77 7.08
C ILE A 305 -9.86 -3.67 8.00
N PHE A 306 -9.01 -4.48 7.40
CA PHE A 306 -8.05 -5.35 8.06
C PHE A 306 -6.64 -4.97 7.62
N MET A 307 -5.66 -5.27 8.47
CA MET A 307 -4.26 -5.20 8.07
C MET A 307 -3.92 -6.38 7.14
N GLU A 308 -3.03 -6.15 6.17
CA GLU A 308 -2.53 -7.22 5.30
C GLU A 308 -1.76 -8.29 6.11
N HIS A 309 -2.17 -9.56 5.96
CA HIS A 309 -1.64 -10.66 6.78
C HIS A 309 -0.11 -10.79 6.68
N ASP A 310 0.44 -10.68 5.47
CA ASP A 310 1.90 -10.79 5.25
C ASP A 310 2.68 -9.69 5.97
N LYS A 311 2.11 -8.48 6.08
CA LYS A 311 2.72 -7.36 6.80
C LYS A 311 2.64 -7.56 8.31
N VAL A 312 1.50 -8.05 8.81
CA VAL A 312 1.34 -8.43 10.21
C VAL A 312 2.31 -9.53 10.59
N GLN A 313 2.50 -10.54 9.73
CA GLN A 313 3.49 -11.60 9.95
C GLN A 313 4.92 -11.06 9.94
N CYS A 314 5.25 -10.15 9.02
CA CYS A 314 6.55 -9.50 8.98
C CYS A 314 6.85 -8.74 10.29
N ILE A 315 5.87 -8.01 10.84
CA ILE A 315 6.02 -7.34 12.15
C ILE A 315 6.15 -8.38 13.26
N SER A 316 5.32 -9.43 13.24
CA SER A 316 5.30 -10.48 14.26
C SER A 316 6.57 -11.33 14.28
N ASN A 317 7.27 -11.44 13.16
CA ASN A 317 8.53 -12.19 13.02
C ASN A 317 9.74 -11.26 12.95
N TRP A 318 9.57 -9.97 13.21
CA TRP A 318 10.64 -8.99 13.10
C TRP A 318 11.77 -9.34 14.10
N PRO A 319 13.02 -9.47 13.65
CA PRO A 319 14.14 -9.78 14.54
C PRO A 319 14.39 -8.63 15.51
N THR A 320 14.93 -8.92 16.69
CA THR A 320 15.33 -7.87 17.63
C THR A 320 16.28 -6.87 16.95
N PRO A 321 15.92 -5.57 16.87
CA PRO A 321 16.75 -4.56 16.24
C PRO A 321 18.13 -4.45 16.88
N THR A 322 19.17 -4.55 16.06
CA THR A 322 20.57 -4.38 16.48
C THR A 322 21.12 -3.00 16.11
N SER A 323 20.37 -2.24 15.30
CA SER A 323 20.75 -0.90 14.87
C SER A 323 19.58 0.08 14.79
N VAL A 324 19.88 1.38 14.88
CA VAL A 324 18.93 2.48 14.67
C VAL A 324 18.19 2.34 13.32
N LYS A 325 18.88 1.83 12.29
CA LYS A 325 18.30 1.64 10.96
C LYS A 325 17.23 0.55 10.97
N GLU A 326 17.49 -0.56 11.64
CA GLU A 326 16.52 -1.66 11.79
C GLU A 326 15.32 -1.24 12.63
N LEU A 327 15.54 -0.54 13.75
CA LEU A 327 14.45 -0.03 14.58
C LEU A 327 13.58 0.98 13.81
N ARG A 328 14.20 1.87 13.02
CA ARG A 328 13.47 2.80 12.16
C ARG A 328 12.61 2.07 11.13
N GLY A 329 13.10 0.96 10.58
CA GLY A 329 12.31 0.11 9.68
C GLY A 329 11.09 -0.49 10.38
N PHE A 330 11.28 -1.04 11.58
CA PHE A 330 10.19 -1.60 12.40
C PHE A 330 9.13 -0.55 12.76
N LEU A 331 9.56 0.63 13.24
CA LEU A 331 8.64 1.73 13.59
C LEU A 331 7.94 2.29 12.36
N GLY A 332 8.60 2.31 11.20
CA GLY A 332 7.97 2.70 9.94
C GLY A 332 6.81 1.78 9.55
N LEU A 333 7.04 0.45 9.58
CA LEU A 333 6.01 -0.52 9.20
C LEU A 333 4.89 -0.63 10.26
N SER A 334 5.23 -0.71 11.54
CA SER A 334 4.21 -0.74 12.61
C SER A 334 3.43 0.58 12.69
N GLY A 335 4.10 1.71 12.42
CA GLY A 335 3.51 3.04 12.42
C GLY A 335 2.49 3.24 11.30
N TYR A 336 2.67 2.56 10.16
CA TYR A 336 1.68 2.51 9.08
C TYR A 336 0.31 1.98 9.55
N TYR A 337 0.33 1.05 10.51
CA TYR A 337 -0.87 0.43 11.08
C TYR A 337 -1.30 1.02 12.43
N ARG A 338 -0.74 2.16 12.85
CA ARG A 338 -1.02 2.78 14.16
C ARG A 338 -2.52 2.97 14.47
N ARG A 339 -3.37 3.19 13.45
CA ARG A 339 -4.83 3.35 13.63
C ARG A 339 -5.54 2.08 14.14
N PHE A 340 -4.90 0.92 14.03
CA PHE A 340 -5.39 -0.36 14.53
C PHE A 340 -4.94 -0.63 15.98
N ILE A 341 -3.97 0.13 16.48
CA ILE A 341 -3.24 -0.22 17.71
C ILE A 341 -3.59 0.76 18.82
N LYS A 342 -4.32 0.29 19.82
CA LYS A 342 -4.65 1.06 21.02
C LYS A 342 -3.36 1.50 21.72
N GLY A 343 -3.21 2.81 21.96
CA GLY A 343 -2.05 3.34 22.68
C GLY A 343 -0.72 3.29 21.92
N TYR A 344 -0.73 3.16 20.59
CA TYR A 344 0.49 3.07 19.77
C TYR A 344 1.52 4.14 20.11
N GLY A 345 1.09 5.41 20.21
CA GLY A 345 1.98 6.54 20.44
C GLY A 345 2.72 6.46 21.77
N ILE A 346 2.09 5.90 22.80
CA ILE A 346 2.70 5.71 24.12
C ILE A 346 3.71 4.55 24.06
N MET A 347 3.33 3.41 23.48
CA MET A 347 4.21 2.24 23.35
C MET A 347 5.42 2.50 22.43
N ALA A 348 5.24 3.27 21.36
CA ALA A 348 6.29 3.57 20.39
C ALA A 348 7.23 4.68 20.86
N LYS A 349 6.87 5.47 21.89
CA LYS A 349 7.65 6.63 22.34
C LYS A 349 9.05 6.25 22.86
N PRO A 350 9.21 5.28 23.79
CA PRO A 350 10.53 4.84 24.24
C PRO A 350 11.43 4.33 23.10
N LEU A 351 10.84 3.61 22.14
CA LEU A 351 11.52 3.12 20.95
C LEU A 351 11.93 4.27 20.00
N THR A 352 11.05 5.25 19.82
CA THR A 352 11.34 6.43 19.00
C THR A 352 12.45 7.28 19.61
N ASP A 353 12.54 7.34 20.94
CA ASP A 353 13.62 8.04 21.64
C ASP A 353 15.00 7.40 21.35
N GLN A 354 15.07 6.09 21.07
CA GLN A 354 16.30 5.41 20.62
C GLN A 354 16.79 5.87 19.23
N LEU A 355 15.93 6.52 18.44
CA LEU A 355 16.30 7.06 17.13
C LEU A 355 17.05 8.39 17.22
N LYS A 356 17.08 9.02 18.41
CA LYS A 356 17.80 10.28 18.63
C LYS A 356 19.31 10.06 18.57
N LYS A 357 20.05 11.08 18.14
CA LYS A 357 21.51 11.02 18.00
C LYS A 357 22.16 10.68 19.35
N GLY A 358 22.92 9.59 19.39
CA GLY A 358 23.62 9.14 20.61
C GLY A 358 22.75 8.46 21.66
N ALA A 359 21.45 8.27 21.41
CA ALA A 359 20.53 7.69 22.40
C ALA A 359 20.46 6.16 22.38
N TRP A 360 21.01 5.51 21.35
CA TRP A 360 20.87 4.07 21.13
C TRP A 360 21.43 3.26 22.29
N LYS A 361 20.52 2.62 23.02
CA LYS A 361 20.78 1.59 24.02
C LYS A 361 19.75 0.48 23.82
N TRP A 362 20.18 -0.77 23.91
CA TRP A 362 19.27 -1.92 23.79
C TRP A 362 19.44 -2.82 25.00
N GLY A 363 18.66 -2.55 26.05
CA GLY A 363 18.58 -3.36 27.26
C GLY A 363 17.23 -4.07 27.39
N GLU A 364 16.97 -4.61 28.58
CA GLU A 364 15.72 -5.34 28.89
C GLU A 364 14.48 -4.45 28.71
N GLU A 365 14.55 -3.19 29.12
CA GLU A 365 13.44 -2.22 28.98
C GLU A 365 13.05 -2.03 27.50
N GLN A 366 14.03 -1.79 26.61
CA GLN A 366 13.77 -1.61 25.18
C GLN A 366 13.27 -2.90 24.53
N GLN A 367 13.77 -4.05 24.99
CA GLN A 367 13.29 -5.35 24.55
C GLN A 367 11.81 -5.57 24.93
N GLN A 368 11.43 -5.19 26.15
CA GLN A 368 10.04 -5.26 26.61
C GLN A 368 9.13 -4.33 25.80
N ASP A 369 9.54 -3.08 25.56
CA ASP A 369 8.79 -2.13 24.73
C ASP A 369 8.60 -2.65 23.30
N PHE A 370 9.66 -3.20 22.71
CA PHE A 370 9.64 -3.81 21.39
C PHE A 370 8.66 -4.99 21.31
N GLU A 371 8.73 -5.91 22.27
CA GLU A 371 7.82 -7.06 22.34
C GLU A 371 6.38 -6.67 22.60
N SER A 372 6.15 -5.65 23.43
CA SER A 372 4.83 -5.12 23.73
C SER A 372 4.17 -4.56 22.46
N LEU A 373 4.90 -3.74 21.70
CA LEU A 373 4.40 -3.19 20.45
C LEU A 373 4.16 -4.29 19.41
N ARG A 374 5.07 -5.26 19.31
CA ARG A 374 4.93 -6.41 18.41
C ARG A 374 3.69 -7.24 18.72
N LYS A 375 3.45 -7.56 20.00
CA LYS A 375 2.25 -8.29 20.46
C LYS A 375 0.97 -7.50 20.17
N SER A 376 1.00 -6.19 20.38
CA SER A 376 -0.16 -5.31 20.15
C SER A 376 -0.63 -5.29 18.70
N VAL A 377 0.30 -5.37 17.74
CA VAL A 377 -0.03 -5.50 16.31
C VAL A 377 -0.72 -6.82 16.02
N HIS A 378 -0.30 -7.91 16.66
CA HIS A 378 -0.87 -9.24 16.43
C HIS A 378 -2.31 -9.38 16.95
N ILE A 379 -2.61 -8.77 18.10
CA ILE A 379 -3.95 -8.81 18.72
C ILE A 379 -4.86 -7.64 18.29
N ALA A 380 -4.41 -6.83 17.34
CA ALA A 380 -5.12 -5.62 16.95
C ALA A 380 -6.52 -5.96 16.39
N PRO A 381 -7.55 -5.19 16.78
CA PRO A 381 -8.90 -5.40 16.27
C PRO A 381 -9.02 -5.01 14.80
N VAL A 382 -10.11 -5.45 14.19
CA VAL A 382 -10.54 -4.99 12.87
C VAL A 382 -11.22 -3.63 12.98
N LEU A 383 -11.08 -2.79 11.96
CA LEU A 383 -11.73 -1.48 11.92
C LEU A 383 -12.95 -1.55 11.01
N ALA A 384 -14.01 -0.81 11.33
CA ALA A 384 -15.16 -0.64 10.45
C ALA A 384 -14.94 0.54 9.48
N LEU A 385 -15.62 0.49 8.33
CA LEU A 385 -15.67 1.59 7.36
C LEU A 385 -16.64 2.69 7.80
N SER A 386 -16.25 3.94 7.57
CA SER A 386 -16.97 5.14 8.02
C SER A 386 -18.31 5.34 7.29
N ASP A 387 -19.39 5.51 8.05
CA ASP A 387 -20.67 5.98 7.53
C ASP A 387 -20.85 7.45 7.90
N PHE A 388 -20.57 8.34 6.95
CA PHE A 388 -20.69 9.78 7.17
C PHE A 388 -22.12 10.28 7.40
N ASN A 389 -23.14 9.43 7.24
CA ASN A 389 -24.53 9.77 7.56
C ASN A 389 -24.93 9.38 8.99
N ALA A 390 -24.02 8.75 9.75
CA ALA A 390 -24.24 8.34 11.12
C ALA A 390 -23.37 9.13 12.10
N GLU A 391 -23.81 9.23 13.35
CA GLU A 391 -23.08 9.92 14.40
C GLU A 391 -21.77 9.20 14.74
N PHE A 392 -20.73 9.98 14.99
CA PHE A 392 -19.44 9.51 15.47
C PHE A 392 -19.32 9.78 16.97
N THR A 393 -18.87 8.78 17.73
CA THR A 393 -18.54 8.90 19.14
C THR A 393 -17.02 8.87 19.29
N VAL A 394 -16.48 9.87 19.99
CA VAL A 394 -15.05 9.92 20.31
C VAL A 394 -14.90 9.70 21.81
N GLU A 395 -14.25 8.60 22.18
CA GLU A 395 -13.87 8.32 23.56
C GLU A 395 -12.41 8.71 23.74
N VAL A 396 -12.11 9.58 24.71
CA VAL A 396 -10.77 10.14 24.94
C VAL A 396 -10.34 9.83 26.36
N ASP A 397 -9.07 9.50 26.51
CA ASP A 397 -8.40 9.38 27.80
C ASP A 397 -7.01 10.02 27.74
N ALA A 398 -6.56 10.60 28.84
CA ALA A 398 -5.28 11.29 28.93
C ALA A 398 -4.58 10.96 30.25
N SER A 399 -3.27 10.79 30.15
CA SER A 399 -2.38 10.53 31.28
C SER A 399 -1.13 11.41 31.18
N ALA A 400 -0.31 11.41 32.23
CA ALA A 400 0.99 12.08 32.20
C ALA A 400 1.92 11.57 31.08
N LEU A 401 1.73 10.34 30.59
CA LEU A 401 2.55 9.73 29.54
C LEU A 401 2.07 10.05 28.12
N GLY A 402 0.80 10.43 27.96
CA GLY A 402 0.22 10.57 26.63
C GLY A 402 -1.30 10.68 26.62
N VAL A 403 -1.81 10.97 25.43
CA VAL A 403 -3.24 11.03 25.11
C VAL A 403 -3.60 9.87 24.20
N GLY A 404 -4.76 9.26 24.45
CA GLY A 404 -5.37 8.25 23.61
C GLY A 404 -6.80 8.62 23.27
N ALA A 405 -7.27 8.22 22.09
CA ALA A 405 -8.68 8.28 21.75
C ALA A 405 -9.07 7.08 20.89
N MET A 406 -10.35 6.74 20.92
CA MET A 406 -10.95 5.80 19.97
C MET A 406 -12.17 6.44 19.32
N LEU A 407 -12.25 6.26 18.01
CA LEU A 407 -13.38 6.67 17.20
C LEU A 407 -14.30 5.47 17.04
N VAL A 408 -15.56 5.62 17.41
CA VAL A 408 -16.58 4.57 17.41
C VAL A 408 -17.81 5.07 16.66
N GLN A 409 -18.46 4.18 15.92
CA GLN A 409 -19.72 4.46 15.27
C GLN A 409 -20.63 3.22 15.32
N LYS A 410 -21.89 3.38 15.76
CA LYS A 410 -22.86 2.27 15.91
C LYS A 410 -22.26 1.08 16.71
N GLY A 411 -21.45 1.37 17.73
CA GLY A 411 -20.75 0.37 18.55
C GLY A 411 -19.57 -0.33 17.86
N ARG A 412 -19.14 0.12 16.68
CA ARG A 412 -18.02 -0.43 15.91
C ARG A 412 -16.82 0.51 15.97
N LEU A 413 -15.63 -0.06 16.14
CA LEU A 413 -14.37 0.69 16.19
C LEU A 413 -13.95 1.13 14.78
N MET A 414 -13.60 2.41 14.62
CA MET A 414 -13.22 3.02 13.34
C MET A 414 -11.72 3.31 13.27
N ALA A 415 -11.15 3.76 14.39
CA ALA A 415 -9.73 4.05 14.53
C ALA A 415 -9.34 4.24 16.00
N PHE A 416 -8.09 3.94 16.31
CA PHE A 416 -7.40 4.49 17.48
C PHE A 416 -6.55 5.69 17.10
N PHE A 417 -6.50 6.64 18.01
CA PHE A 417 -5.53 7.73 18.02
C PHE A 417 -4.69 7.64 19.30
N SER A 418 -3.40 7.90 19.19
CA SER A 418 -2.52 7.96 20.35
C SER A 418 -1.32 8.85 20.09
N LYS A 419 -0.98 9.66 21.08
CA LYS A 419 0.18 10.55 21.08
C LYS A 419 0.88 10.48 22.43
N GLY A 420 2.13 9.99 22.44
CA GLY A 420 3.00 10.12 23.61
C GLY A 420 3.43 11.56 23.82
N LEU A 421 3.53 11.99 25.08
CA LEU A 421 3.97 13.33 25.47
C LEU A 421 5.50 13.46 25.57
#